data_AF-A0A0E0EC91-F1
#
_entry.id   AF-A0A0E0EC91-F1
#
_cell.length_a   1.000
_cell.length_b   1.000
_cell.length_c   1.000
_cell.angle_alpha   90.00
_cell.angle_beta   90.00
_cell.angle_gamma   90.00
#
_symmetry.space_group_name_H-M   'P 1'
#
loop_
_entity.id
_entity.type
_entity.pdbx_description
1 polymer ?
#
loop_
_entity_poly.entity_id
_entity_poly.type
_entity_poly.pdbx_seq_one_letter_code
_entity_poly.pdbx_strand_id
1 'polypeptide(L)' 'MLSSGRHLLSEGNSGFKLYDFSDIKDATNNFSSESLLGKDGFGSVYKVSSDFRVALYYQ' A
#
# COMPACT_ATOMS: atom_id res chain seq x y z
N MET A 1 -3.73 -25.16 -16.64
CA MET A 1 -3.78 -23.92 -17.46
C MET A 1 -4.08 -22.79 -16.49
N LEU A 2 -3.24 -21.76 -16.49
CA LEU A 2 -2.85 -20.98 -15.31
C LEU A 2 -4.02 -20.24 -14.61
N SER A 3 -3.94 -20.22 -13.27
CA SER A 3 -4.82 -19.50 -12.36
C SER A 3 -4.79 -18.00 -12.67
N SER A 4 -5.92 -17.47 -13.16
CA SER A 4 -6.13 -16.06 -13.43
C SER A 4 -6.29 -15.30 -12.11
N GLY A 5 -5.15 -15.00 -11.50
CA GLY A 5 -5.04 -14.05 -10.41
C GLY A 5 -5.54 -12.67 -10.85
N ARG A 6 -6.50 -12.17 -10.06
CA ARG A 6 -6.90 -10.77 -9.90
C ARG A 6 -7.25 -10.02 -11.20
N HIS A 7 -8.56 -10.01 -11.45
CA HIS A 7 -9.28 -9.12 -12.34
C HIS A 7 -8.76 -7.67 -12.19
N LEU A 8 -8.03 -7.19 -13.19
CA LEU A 8 -7.58 -5.81 -13.32
C LEU A 8 -8.79 -4.96 -13.66
N LEU A 9 -9.34 -4.25 -12.67
CA LEU A 9 -10.41 -3.28 -12.90
C LEU A 9 -9.82 -2.08 -13.67
N SER A 10 -10.17 -2.06 -14.96
CA SER A 10 -10.42 -0.93 -15.85
C SER A 10 -9.60 0.35 -15.66
N GLU A 11 -8.84 0.62 -16.72
CA GLU A 11 -8.28 1.90 -17.14
C GLU A 11 -8.86 3.17 -16.51
N GLY A 12 -8.06 3.77 -15.64
CA GLY A 12 -7.98 5.21 -15.45
C GLY A 12 -6.50 5.53 -15.29
N ASN A 13 -5.84 5.89 -16.40
CA ASN A 13 -4.42 6.28 -16.47
C ASN A 13 -4.13 7.56 -15.65
N SER A 14 -4.24 7.47 -14.33
CA SER A 14 -4.11 8.63 -13.44
C SER A 14 -2.67 8.83 -12.94
N GLY A 15 -1.75 7.92 -13.29
CA GLY A 15 -0.39 7.91 -12.74
C GLY A 15 -0.34 7.55 -11.25
N PHE A 16 -1.48 7.25 -10.63
CA PHE A 16 -1.56 6.87 -9.22
C PHE A 16 -1.53 5.34 -9.06
N LYS A 17 -0.82 4.89 -8.03
CA LYS A 17 -0.83 3.50 -7.59
C LYS A 17 -2.02 3.28 -6.66
N LEU A 18 -2.86 2.30 -6.98
CA LEU A 18 -3.88 1.79 -6.08
C LEU A 18 -3.22 0.85 -5.06
N TYR A 19 -3.67 0.93 -3.82
CA TYR A 19 -3.22 0.09 -2.72
C TYR A 19 -4.42 -0.61 -2.10
N ASP A 20 -4.27 -1.91 -1.83
CA ASP A 20 -5.25 -2.64 -1.04
C ASP A 20 -5.12 -2.24 0.44
N PHE A 21 -6.18 -2.44 1.22
CA PHE A 21 -6.13 -2.15 2.66
C PHE A 21 -5.04 -2.95 3.39
N SER A 22 -4.74 -4.17 2.93
CA SER A 22 -3.63 -4.97 3.44
C SER A 22 -2.28 -4.30 3.23
N ASP A 23 -2.06 -3.67 2.07
CA ASP A 23 -0.81 -2.96 1.79
C ASP A 23 -0.62 -1.78 2.77
N ILE A 24 -1.72 -1.05 3.05
CA ILE A 24 -1.72 0.05 4.01
C ILE A 24 -1.46 -0.46 5.43
N LYS A 25 -2.10 -1.56 5.81
CA LYS A 25 -1.93 -2.19 7.13
C LYS A 25 -0.48 -2.65 7.33
N ASP A 26 0.12 -3.29 6.33
CA ASP A 26 1.49 -3.77 6.41
C ASP A 26 2.48 -2.59 6.43
N ALA A 27 2.27 -1.58 5.58
CA ALA A 27 3.12 -0.40 5.52
C ALA A 27 3.15 0.41 6.83
N THR A 28 2.06 0.38 7.60
CA THR A 28 1.90 1.08 8.89
C THR A 28 2.16 0.18 10.11
N ASN A 29 2.66 -1.04 9.89
CA ASN A 29 2.80 -2.06 10.94
C ASN A 29 1.52 -2.21 11.77
N ASN A 30 0.41 -2.46 11.08
CA ASN A 30 -0.95 -2.56 11.63
C ASN A 30 -1.37 -1.31 12.44
N PHE A 31 -1.10 -0.11 11.89
CA PHE A 31 -1.38 1.16 12.56
C PHE A 31 -0.75 1.27 13.96
N SER A 32 0.46 0.72 14.13
CA SER A 32 1.19 0.80 15.40
C SER A 32 1.39 2.25 15.83
N SER A 33 1.24 2.51 17.13
CA SER A 33 1.50 3.83 17.71
C SER A 33 2.96 4.27 17.54
N GLU A 34 3.89 3.33 17.32
CA GLU A 34 5.29 3.61 17.00
C GLU A 34 5.46 4.31 15.65
N SER A 35 4.51 4.10 14.73
CA SER A 35 4.47 4.75 13.43
C SER A 35 3.61 6.02 13.44
N LEU A 36 2.91 6.34 14.54
CA LEU A 36 2.06 7.53 14.62
C LEU A 36 2.90 8.81 14.68
N LEU A 37 2.69 9.71 13.73
CA LEU A 37 3.33 11.01 13.66
C LEU A 37 2.48 12.10 14.33
N GLY A 38 1.16 11.95 14.31
CA GLY A 38 0.24 12.91 14.92
C GLY A 38 -1.22 12.48 14.82
N LYS A 39 -2.05 13.00 15.73
CA LYS A 39 -3.49 12.78 15.75
C LYS A 39 -4.20 14.06 16.18
N ASP A 40 -5.26 14.41 15.46
CA ASP A 40 -6.14 15.54 15.77
C ASP A 40 -7.58 15.23 15.29
N GLY A 41 -8.49 16.20 15.32
CA GLY A 41 -9.88 16.08 14.86
C GLY A 41 -10.05 15.68 13.38
N PHE A 42 -8.97 15.70 12.59
CA PHE A 42 -8.95 15.28 11.18
C PHE A 42 -8.50 13.83 10.97
N GLY A 43 -8.03 13.14 12.02
CA GLY A 43 -7.58 11.76 11.94
C GLY A 43 -6.17 11.53 12.45
N SER A 44 -5.58 10.40 12.08
CA SER A 44 -4.25 9.95 12.51
C SER A 44 -3.31 9.84 11.31
N VAL A 45 -2.09 10.35 11.46
CA VAL A 45 -1.06 10.32 10.41
C VAL A 45 0.01 9.33 10.82
N TYR A 46 0.29 8.34 9.97
CA TYR A 46 1.29 7.31 10.22
C TYR A 46 2.45 7.41 9.23
N LYS A 47 3.67 7.20 9.71
CA LYS A 47 4.85 6.95 8.90
C LYS A 47 4.76 5.55 8.31
N VAL A 48 5.07 5.42 7.02
CA VAL A 48 5.13 4.12 6.34
C VAL A 48 6.57 3.70 6.10
N SER A 49 6.84 2.40 6.19
CA SER A 49 8.17 1.85 5.90
C SER A 49 8.36 1.73 4.38
N SER A 50 9.15 2.64 3.79
CA SER A 50 9.34 2.78 2.33
C SER A 50 10.17 1.68 1.65
N ASP A 51 10.12 0.42 2.10
CA ASP A 51 10.76 -0.71 1.41
C ASP A 51 9.75 -1.45 0.52
N PHE A 52 9.04 -0.73 -0.35
CA PHE A 52 8.42 -1.36 -1.53
C PHE A 52 9.49 -1.55 -2.59
N ARG A 53 10.36 -2.54 -2.41
CA ARG A 53 11.30 -2.93 -3.45
C ARG A 53 10.52 -3.53 -4.61
N VAL A 54 10.56 -2.85 -5.75
CA VAL A 54 10.22 -3.49 -7.02
C VAL A 54 11.31 -4.54 -7.24
N ALA A 55 11.02 -5.80 -6.92
CA ALA A 55 11.89 -6.90 -7.32
C ALA A 55 11.80 -7.00 -8.85
N LEU A 56 12.68 -6.30 -9.55
CA LEU A 56 12.90 -6.51 -10.97
C LEU A 56 13.57 -7.87 -11.14
N TYR A 57 12.77 -8.93 -11.29
CA TYR A 57 13.29 -10.19 -11.82
C TYR A 57 13.49 -10.00 -13.34
N TYR A 58 14.72 -9.77 -13.75
CA TYR A 58 15.13 -10.02 -15.14
C TYR A 58 15.31 -11.54 -15.30
N GLN A 59 14.61 -12.12 -16.28
CA GLN A 59 14.94 -13.43 -16.83
C GLN A 59 15.99 -13.26 -17.92
#